data_AF-A0A2M8N4V7-F1
#
_entry.id   AF-A0A2M8N4V7-F1
#
_cell.length_a   1.000
_cell.length_b   1.000
_cell.length_c   1.000
_cell.angle_alpha   90.00
_cell.angle_beta   90.00
_cell.angle_gamma   90.00
#
_symmetry.space_group_name_H-M   'P 1'
#
loop_
_entity.id
_entity.type
_entity.pdbx_description
1 polymer ?
#
loop_
_entity_poly.entity_id
_entity_poly.type
_entity_poly.pdbx_seq_one_letter_code
_entity_poly.pdbx_strand_id
1 'polypeptide(L)' 'SVLGQAIQEVGFPDGVVVASLIRGDDVIIPDGETVMRVDDLAIILAPTEHVTAVEKMFSAQVDIF' A
#
# COMPACT_ATOMS: atom_id res chain seq x y z
N SER A 1 6.24 -2.69 -7.32
CA SER A 1 5.71 -3.66 -6.35
C SER A 1 6.02 -3.12 -4.98
N VAL A 2 5.01 -2.91 -4.14
CA VAL A 2 5.14 -2.30 -2.80
C VAL A 2 5.34 -3.32 -1.67
N LEU A 3 5.25 -4.60 -1.99
CA LEU A 3 5.37 -5.69 -1.02
C LEU A 3 6.78 -5.74 -0.42
N GLY A 4 6.86 -5.93 0.89
CA GLY A 4 8.12 -6.03 1.63
C GLY A 4 8.80 -4.70 1.95
N GLN A 5 8.24 -3.57 1.51
CA GLN A 5 8.76 -2.24 1.81
C GLN A 5 8.08 -1.64 3.04
N ALA A 6 8.82 -0.84 3.81
CA ALA A 6 8.20 0.04 4.80
C ALA A 6 7.44 1.16 4.08
N ILE A 7 6.31 1.62 4.64
CA ILE A 7 5.45 2.62 3.99
C ILE A 7 6.20 3.89 3.61
N GLN A 8 7.15 4.35 4.44
CA GLN A 8 7.97 5.52 4.15
C GLN A 8 8.92 5.36 2.95
N GLU A 9 9.21 4.14 2.52
CA GLU A 9 10.14 3.83 1.43
C GLU A 9 9.45 3.72 0.06
N VAL A 10 8.12 3.63 0.04
CA VAL A 10 7.33 3.38 -1.18
C VAL A 10 7.28 4.59 -2.10
N GLY A 11 7.46 5.80 -1.57
CA GLY A 11 7.45 7.04 -2.37
C GLY A 11 6.08 7.35 -2.95
N PHE A 12 5.03 7.31 -2.12
CA PHE A 12 3.68 7.69 -2.52
C PHE A 12 3.63 9.14 -3.04
N PRO A 13 2.79 9.44 -4.05
CA PRO A 13 2.54 10.82 -4.47
C PRO A 13 2.00 11.68 -3.32
N ASP A 14 2.24 12.98 -3.39
CA ASP A 14 1.73 13.93 -2.40
C ASP A 14 0.20 13.81 -2.27
N GLY A 15 -0.27 13.85 -1.02
CA GLY A 15 -1.70 13.70 -0.70
C GLY A 15 -2.21 12.27 -0.69
N VAL A 16 -1.40 11.26 -1.03
CA VAL A 16 -1.74 9.85 -0.85
C VAL A 16 -1.37 9.39 0.57
N VAL A 17 -2.33 8.77 1.26
CA VAL A 17 -2.18 8.30 2.64
C VAL A 17 -2.68 6.87 2.75
N VAL A 18 -1.85 5.98 3.31
CA VAL A 18 -2.29 4.65 3.74
C VAL A 18 -2.96 4.81 5.10
N ALA A 19 -4.29 4.75 5.13
CA ALA A 19 -5.08 5.04 6.33
C ALA A 19 -5.13 3.84 7.29
N SER A 20 -5.20 2.62 6.76
CA SER A 20 -5.14 1.39 7.55
C SER A 20 -4.74 0.19 6.69
N LEU A 21 -4.23 -0.85 7.34
CA LEU A 21 -4.04 -2.17 6.77
C LEU A 21 -4.94 -3.15 7.51
N ILE A 22 -5.67 -3.98 6.79
CA ILE A 22 -6.36 -5.14 7.35
C ILE A 22 -5.48 -6.36 7.08
N ARG A 23 -5.07 -7.06 8.14
CA ARG A 23 -4.19 -8.23 8.07
C ARG A 23 -4.84 -9.39 8.83
N GLY A 24 -5.45 -10.31 8.09
CA GLY A 24 -6.33 -11.31 8.69
C GLY A 24 -7.50 -10.62 9.37
N ASP A 25 -7.63 -10.82 10.69
CA ASP A 25 -8.70 -10.22 11.50
C ASP A 25 -8.28 -8.89 12.18
N ASP A 26 -7.03 -8.48 12.02
CA ASP A 26 -6.49 -7.28 12.67
C ASP A 26 -6.60 -6.03 11.78
N VAL A 27 -6.97 -4.91 12.41
CA VAL A 27 -6.87 -3.57 11.81
C VAL A 27 -5.64 -2.87 12.36
N ILE A 28 -4.70 -2.53 11.48
CA ILE A 28 -3.43 -1.89 11.80
C ILE A 28 -3.49 -0.44 11.32
N ILE A 29 -3.22 0.51 12.22
CA ILE A 29 -2.96 1.90 11.84
C ILE A 29 -1.46 2.02 11.55
N PRO A 30 -1.06 2.18 10.28
CA PRO A 30 0.35 2.17 9.92
C PRO A 30 1.07 3.44 10.35
N ASP A 31 2.35 3.28 10.64
CA ASP A 31 3.34 4.34 10.69
C ASP A 31 4.36 4.18 9.53
N GLY A 32 5.39 5.03 9.52
CA GLY A 32 6.42 4.99 8.49
C GLY A 32 7.20 3.66 8.43
N GLU A 33 7.36 2.97 9.56
CA GLU A 33 8.12 1.71 9.68
C GLU A 33 7.26 0.48 9.38
N THR A 34 5.95 0.64 9.30
CA THR A 34 5.03 -0.45 9.01
C THR A 34 5.32 -1.04 7.62
N VAL A 35 5.70 -2.32 7.61
CA VAL A 35 6.03 -3.07 6.39
C VAL A 35 4.78 -3.68 5.78
N MET A 36 4.58 -3.45 4.48
CA MET A 36 3.50 -4.05 3.71
C MET A 36 3.79 -5.52 3.39
N ARG A 37 2.79 -6.37 3.62
CA ARG A 37 2.88 -7.82 3.46
C ARG A 37 1.91 -8.33 2.41
N VAL A 38 2.19 -9.53 1.93
CA VAL A 38 1.22 -10.29 1.13
C VAL A 38 -0.06 -10.46 1.94
N ASP A 39 -1.20 -10.42 1.25
CA ASP A 39 -2.55 -10.50 1.81
C ASP A 39 -3.00 -9.32 2.70
N ASP A 40 -2.18 -8.26 2.82
CA ASP A 40 -2.66 -7.02 3.41
C ASP A 40 -3.72 -6.38 2.50
N LEU A 41 -4.88 -6.03 3.06
CA LEU A 41 -5.84 -5.15 2.40
C LEU A 41 -5.58 -3.72 2.87
N ALA A 42 -4.96 -2.90 2.00
CA ALA A 42 -4.67 -1.51 2.29
C ALA A 42 -5.88 -0.60 1.99
N ILE A 43 -6.28 0.19 2.97
CA ILE A 43 -7.26 1.27 2.80
C ILE A 43 -6.49 2.57 2.55
N ILE A 44 -6.66 3.15 1.37
CA ILE A 44 -5.88 4.30 0.91
C ILE A 44 -6.80 5.48 0.61
N LEU A 45 -6.40 6.65 1.08
CA LEU A 45 -6.99 7.93 0.68
C LEU A 45 -6.06 8.57 -0.34
N ALA A 46 -6.59 8.97 -1.49
CA ALA A 46 -5.82 9.58 -2.56
C ALA A 46 -6.66 10.63 -3.31
N PRO A 47 -6.05 11.71 -3.82
CA PRO A 47 -6.66 12.56 -4.83
C PRO A 47 -7.07 11.73 -6.04
N THR A 48 -8.18 12.10 -6.68
CA THR A 48 -8.72 11.35 -7.83
C THR A 48 -7.69 11.20 -8.95
N GLU A 49 -6.85 12.21 -9.20
CA GLU A 49 -5.78 12.14 -10.22
C GLU A 49 -4.69 11.10 -9.93
N HIS A 50 -4.58 10.61 -8.69
CA HIS A 50 -3.54 9.66 -8.28
C HIS A 50 -4.04 8.22 -8.15
N VAL A 51 -5.35 7.96 -8.25
CA VAL A 51 -5.93 6.62 -8.09
C VAL A 51 -5.26 5.59 -8.99
N THR A 52 -5.14 5.86 -10.29
CA THR A 52 -4.50 4.93 -11.25
C THR A 52 -3.01 4.70 -10.97
N ALA A 53 -2.30 5.72 -10.47
CA ALA A 53 -0.88 5.58 -10.12
C ALA A 53 -0.72 4.68 -8.90
N VAL A 54 -1.58 4.87 -7.88
CA VAL A 54 -1.62 4.03 -6.68
C VAL A 54 -1.97 2.59 -7.05
N GLU A 55 -3.01 2.33 -7.84
CA GLU A 55 -3.38 0.97 -8.28
C GLU A 55 -2.20 0.22 -8.93
N LYS A 56 -1.40 0.92 -9.76
CA LYS A 56 -0.21 0.34 -10.40
C LYS A 56 0.90 0.01 -9.41
N MET A 57 1.07 0.77 -8.33
CA MET A 57 2.06 0.48 -7.30
C MET A 57 1.75 -0.86 -6.60
N PHE A 58 0.47 -1.11 -6.33
CA PHE A 58 -0.04 -2.32 -5.66
C PHE A 58 -0.28 -3.51 -6.60
N SER A 59 -0.24 -3.29 -7.91
CA SER A 59 -0.33 -4.37 -8.89
C SER A 59 0.93 -5.23 -8.82
N ALA A 60 0.81 -6.45 -8.28
CA ALA A 60 1.88 -7.44 -8.37
C ALA A 60 2.04 -7.83 -9.84
N GLN A 61 3.27 -7.72 -10.37
CA GLN A 61 3.63 -8.44 -11.58
C GLN A 61 3.58 -9.91 -11.20
N VAL A 62 2.55 -10.63 -11.63
CA VAL A 62 2.47 -12.07 -11.41
C VAL A 62 3.60 -12.68 -12.24
N ASP A 63 4.74 -12.96 -11.62
CA ASP A 63 5.74 -13.86 -12.19
C ASP A 63 5.13 -15.27 -12.13
N ILE A 64 4.35 -15.61 -13.15
CA ILE A 64 3.86 -16.97 -13.38
C ILE A 64 5.08 -17.76 -13.89
N PHE A 65 5.73 -18.50 -12.99
CA PHE A 65 6.65 -19.58 -13.37
C PHE A 65 5.87 -20.84 -13.72
#